data_AF-A0A7J4QY39-F1
#
_entry.id   AF-A0A7J4QY39-F1
#
_cell.length_a   1.000
_cell.length_b   1.000
_cell.length_c   1.000
_cell.angle_alpha   90.00
_cell.angle_beta   90.00
_cell.angle_gamma   90.00
#
_symmetry.space_group_name_H-M   'P 1'
#
loop_
_entity.id
_entity.type
_entity.pdbx_description
1 polymer ?
#
loop_
_entity_poly.entity_id
_entity_poly.type
_entity_poly.pdbx_seq_one_letter_code
_entity_poly.pdbx_strand_id
1 'polypeptide(L)'
;PSASMVLFYEPVPSAIRAIQRRGRTAREQSGSVHVLVANDTRDVYVLHASRNREKRMHNVLARMRLEIPVGSYEVRKEGNLLEFEIVDDDSSTPALEFLKNERLRLKSIEEETKAEASEKNTETSSHDSPKTPTLHTRSRSQKSLFDFGEDAADPWSPILDGRDINRQ
;
A
#
# COMPACT_ATOMS: atom_id res chain seq x y z
N PRO A 1 -32.06 -23.98 -1.70
CA PRO A 1 -33.22 -23.33 -1.03
C PRO A 1 -34.06 -22.63 -2.09
N SER A 2 -35.37 -22.89 -2.11
CA SER A 2 -36.31 -22.48 -3.18
C SER A 2 -36.94 -21.09 -2.98
N ALA A 3 -36.44 -20.28 -2.04
CA ALA A 3 -37.03 -18.98 -1.74
C ALA A 3 -36.80 -17.98 -2.88
N SER A 4 -37.89 -17.49 -3.46
CA SER A 4 -37.92 -16.50 -4.55
C SER A 4 -37.92 -15.05 -4.06
N MET A 5 -38.22 -14.81 -2.78
CA MET A 5 -38.29 -13.47 -2.18
C MET A 5 -37.78 -13.44 -0.74
N VAL A 6 -37.07 -12.38 -0.36
CA VAL A 6 -36.73 -12.07 1.04
C VAL A 6 -37.13 -10.64 1.38
N LEU A 7 -37.77 -10.49 2.54
CA LEU A 7 -38.22 -9.22 3.09
C LEU A 7 -37.46 -8.93 4.39
N PHE A 8 -36.85 -7.76 4.49
CA PHE A 8 -36.26 -7.26 5.73
C PHE A 8 -37.15 -6.17 6.32
N TYR A 9 -37.50 -6.33 7.60
CA TYR A 9 -38.26 -5.32 8.35
C TYR A 9 -37.40 -4.15 8.83
N GLU A 10 -36.08 -4.31 8.81
CA GLU A 10 -35.12 -3.29 9.22
C GLU A 10 -33.90 -3.28 8.29
N PRO A 11 -33.28 -2.11 8.06
CA PRO A 11 -32.08 -2.00 7.23
C PRO A 11 -30.86 -2.61 7.94
N VAL A 12 -30.09 -3.42 7.19
CA VAL A 12 -28.87 -4.06 7.71
C VAL A 12 -27.68 -3.08 7.60
N PRO A 13 -27.02 -2.67 8.71
CA PRO A 13 -25.95 -1.67 8.66
C PRO A 13 -24.67 -2.14 7.97
N SER A 14 -24.40 -3.46 7.99
CA SER A 14 -23.21 -4.09 7.42
C SER A 14 -23.45 -4.49 5.97
N ALA A 15 -22.58 -4.01 5.07
CA ALA A 15 -22.61 -4.36 3.65
C ALA A 15 -22.42 -5.87 3.44
N ILE A 16 -21.47 -6.50 4.15
CA ILE A 16 -21.20 -7.93 4.05
C ILE A 16 -22.45 -8.73 4.44
N ARG A 17 -23.09 -8.39 5.56
CA ARG A 17 -24.32 -9.07 6.00
C ARG A 17 -25.47 -8.84 5.03
N ALA A 18 -25.61 -7.65 4.46
CA ALA A 18 -26.63 -7.36 3.46
C ALA A 18 -26.46 -8.24 2.21
N ILE A 19 -25.24 -8.38 1.69
CA ILE A 19 -24.92 -9.25 0.55
C ILE A 19 -25.15 -10.73 0.90
N GLN A 20 -24.65 -11.19 2.06
CA GLN A 20 -24.83 -12.57 2.50
C GLN A 20 -26.30 -12.95 2.66
N ARG A 21 -27.12 -12.03 3.18
CA ARG A 21 -28.56 -12.24 3.35
C ARG A 21 -29.28 -12.20 2.00
N ARG A 22 -28.86 -11.34 1.05
CA ARG A 22 -29.34 -11.35 -0.34
C ARG A 22 -29.04 -12.69 -1.02
N GLY A 23 -27.83 -13.23 -0.85
CA GLY A 23 -27.41 -14.55 -1.35
C GLY A 23 -28.05 -15.77 -0.66
N ARG A 24 -28.98 -15.56 0.28
CA ARG A 24 -29.87 -16.63 0.76
C ARG A 24 -30.95 -16.99 -0.26
N THR A 25 -31.29 -16.04 -1.13
CA THR A 25 -32.19 -16.22 -2.27
C THR A 25 -31.41 -16.31 -3.57
N ALA A 26 -32.12 -16.61 -4.65
CA ALA A 26 -31.65 -16.41 -6.01
C ALA A 26 -30.39 -17.17 -6.44
N ARG A 27 -30.18 -18.38 -5.91
CA ARG A 27 -28.99 -19.20 -6.25
C ARG A 27 -29.09 -19.87 -7.61
N GLU A 28 -30.27 -20.36 -7.97
CA GLU A 28 -30.53 -21.10 -9.21
C GLU A 28 -31.52 -20.38 -10.13
N GLN A 29 -32.42 -19.57 -9.57
CA GLN A 29 -33.44 -18.80 -10.29
C GLN A 29 -33.44 -17.35 -9.79
N SER A 30 -33.94 -16.41 -10.58
CA SER A 30 -34.04 -15.01 -10.14
C SER A 30 -34.91 -14.89 -8.88
N GLY A 31 -34.41 -14.14 -7.89
CA GLY A 31 -35.14 -13.84 -6.66
C GLY A 31 -35.05 -12.36 -6.32
N SER A 32 -35.98 -11.88 -5.52
CA SER A 32 -36.10 -10.46 -5.17
C SER A 32 -35.84 -10.23 -3.68
N VAL A 33 -35.29 -9.05 -3.37
CA VAL A 33 -35.00 -8.66 -1.99
C VAL A 33 -35.54 -7.26 -1.74
N HIS A 34 -36.43 -7.16 -0.77
CA HIS A 34 -37.07 -5.92 -0.36
C HIS A 34 -36.66 -5.58 1.07
N VAL A 35 -36.38 -4.29 1.31
CA VAL A 35 -36.08 -3.77 2.64
C VAL A 35 -37.13 -2.72 2.95
N LEU A 36 -37.90 -2.94 4.00
CA LEU A 36 -38.80 -1.94 4.53
C LEU A 36 -37.99 -0.94 5.35
N VAL A 37 -38.23 0.33 5.10
CA VAL A 37 -37.51 1.44 5.73
C VAL A 37 -38.55 2.47 6.12
N ALA A 38 -38.57 2.84 7.40
CA ALA A 38 -39.39 3.93 7.87
C ALA A 38 -38.78 5.27 7.39
N ASN A 39 -39.61 6.14 6.81
CA ASN A 39 -39.18 7.46 6.39
C ASN A 39 -38.93 8.36 7.61
N ASP A 40 -38.03 9.32 7.49
CA ASP A 40 -37.65 10.28 8.54
C ASP A 40 -37.14 9.65 9.85
N THR A 41 -36.76 8.38 9.82
CA THR A 41 -36.10 7.71 10.94
C THR A 41 -34.62 7.46 10.67
N ARG A 42 -33.93 6.96 11.69
CA ARG A 42 -32.55 6.47 11.60
C ARG A 42 -32.37 5.42 10.50
N ASP A 43 -33.42 4.69 10.14
CA ASP A 43 -33.38 3.57 9.21
C ASP A 43 -32.93 4.01 7.81
N VAL A 44 -33.33 5.21 7.39
CA VAL A 44 -32.90 5.81 6.12
C VAL A 44 -31.37 5.95 6.10
N TYR A 45 -30.79 6.52 7.16
CA TYR A 45 -29.34 6.71 7.25
C TYR A 45 -28.59 5.38 7.29
N VAL A 46 -29.12 4.37 7.98
CA VAL A 46 -28.53 3.02 8.03
C VAL A 46 -28.52 2.38 6.65
N LEU A 47 -29.63 2.50 5.90
CA LEU A 47 -29.73 2.00 4.53
C LEU A 47 -28.70 2.68 3.62
N HIS A 48 -28.61 4.01 3.64
CA HIS A 48 -27.63 4.76 2.85
C HIS A 48 -26.20 4.42 3.23
N ALA A 49 -25.90 4.32 4.52
CA ALA A 49 -24.57 3.96 5.00
C ALA A 49 -24.16 2.55 4.54
N SER A 50 -25.08 1.58 4.60
CA SER A 50 -24.84 0.22 4.12
C SER A 50 -24.59 0.17 2.60
N ARG A 51 -25.44 0.86 1.81
CA ARG A 51 -25.27 0.99 0.34
C ARG A 51 -23.95 1.65 -0.03
N ASN A 52 -23.54 2.70 0.69
CA ASN A 52 -22.28 3.38 0.44
C ASN A 52 -21.07 2.48 0.77
N ARG A 53 -21.14 1.66 1.84
CA ARG A 53 -20.11 0.66 2.15
C ARG A 53 -20.04 -0.43 1.09
N GLU A 54 -21.17 -0.93 0.60
CA GLU A 54 -21.24 -1.90 -0.52
C GLU A 54 -20.60 -1.33 -1.79
N LYS A 55 -20.92 -0.07 -2.15
CA LYS A 55 -20.31 0.61 -3.31
C LYS A 55 -18.81 0.77 -3.17
N ARG A 56 -18.31 1.17 -2.00
CA ARG A 56 -16.87 1.27 -1.73
C ARG A 56 -16.18 -0.08 -1.87
N MET A 57 -16.80 -1.15 -1.37
CA MET A 57 -16.28 -2.51 -1.50
C MET A 57 -16.14 -2.91 -2.98
N HIS A 58 -17.16 -2.66 -3.81
CA HIS A 58 -17.09 -2.92 -5.24
C HIS A 58 -16.01 -2.09 -5.95
N ASN A 59 -15.84 -0.82 -5.57
CA ASN A 59 -14.78 0.02 -6.14
C ASN A 59 -13.38 -0.52 -5.81
N VAL A 60 -13.16 -0.99 -4.58
CA VAL A 60 -11.88 -1.61 -4.18
C VAL A 60 -11.62 -2.88 -4.98
N LEU A 61 -12.62 -3.75 -5.12
CA LEU A 61 -12.50 -4.97 -5.94
C LEU A 61 -12.24 -4.65 -7.42
N ALA A 62 -12.86 -3.61 -7.95
CA ALA A 62 -12.62 -3.16 -9.33
C ALA A 62 -11.19 -2.66 -9.52
N ARG A 63 -10.65 -1.91 -8.55
CA ARG A 63 -9.24 -1.48 -8.56
C ARG A 63 -8.29 -2.66 -8.47
N MET A 64 -8.53 -3.60 -7.55
CA MET A 64 -7.73 -4.82 -7.42
C MET A 64 -7.74 -5.67 -8.71
N ARG A 65 -8.84 -5.68 -9.45
CA ARG A 65 -8.89 -6.34 -10.77
C ARG A 65 -8.05 -5.65 -11.84
N LEU A 66 -7.90 -4.33 -11.76
CA LEU A 66 -7.08 -3.54 -12.68
C LEU A 66 -5.59 -3.57 -12.32
N GLU A 67 -5.28 -3.78 -11.03
CA GLU A 67 -3.95 -4.07 -10.53
C GLU A 67 -3.55 -5.50 -10.94
N ILE A 68 -3.33 -5.66 -12.24
CA ILE A 68 -2.66 -6.82 -12.82
C ILE A 68 -1.29 -6.92 -12.11
N PRO A 69 -0.94 -8.05 -11.48
CA PRO A 69 0.36 -8.17 -10.82
C PRO A 69 1.45 -7.87 -11.84
N VAL A 70 2.45 -7.09 -11.45
CA VAL A 70 3.51 -6.58 -12.35
C VAL A 70 4.18 -7.71 -13.15
N GLY A 71 4.16 -8.94 -12.63
CA GLY A 71 4.69 -10.14 -13.30
C GLY A 71 3.77 -10.80 -14.36
N SER A 72 2.48 -10.45 -14.46
CA SER A 72 1.61 -10.94 -15.54
C SER A 72 1.46 -9.95 -16.68
N TYR A 73 2.24 -8.86 -16.69
CA TYR A 73 2.44 -8.09 -17.90
C TYR A 73 3.30 -8.93 -18.85
N GLU A 74 2.65 -9.68 -19.74
CA GLU A 74 3.33 -10.17 -20.93
C GLU A 74 3.78 -8.93 -21.70
N VAL A 75 5.09 -8.67 -21.67
CA VAL A 75 5.70 -7.66 -22.55
C VAL A 75 5.27 -8.06 -23.96
N ARG A 76 4.34 -7.29 -24.55
CA ARG A 76 3.96 -7.48 -25.94
C ARG A 76 5.26 -7.33 -26.73
N LYS A 77 5.78 -8.45 -27.24
CA LYS A 77 6.97 -8.45 -28.11
C LYS A 77 6.72 -7.64 -29.37
N GLU A 78 5.45 -7.40 -29.67
CA GLU A 78 4.96 -6.59 -30.76
C GLU A 78 4.61 -5.20 -30.23
N GLY A 79 5.52 -4.27 -30.48
CA GLY A 79 5.35 -2.86 -30.23
C GLY A 79 6.48 -2.11 -30.92
N ASN A 80 6.13 -1.24 -31.86
CA ASN A 80 7.07 -0.35 -32.55
C ASN A 80 7.47 0.82 -31.65
N LEU A 81 7.80 0.54 -30.38
CA LEU A 81 8.18 1.57 -29.41
C LEU A 81 9.48 2.29 -29.81
N LEU A 82 10.27 1.71 -30.71
CA LEU A 82 11.53 2.27 -31.21
C LEU A 82 11.40 2.92 -32.59
N GLU A 83 10.19 3.07 -33.14
CA GLU A 83 9.98 3.58 -34.51
C GLU A 83 9.86 5.10 -34.58
N PHE A 84 9.88 5.81 -33.44
CA PHE A 84 9.88 7.27 -33.43
C PHE A 84 11.29 7.85 -33.56
N GLU A 85 11.37 9.08 -34.07
CA GLU A 85 12.60 9.87 -34.15
C GLU A 85 12.55 11.02 -33.13
N ILE A 86 13.72 11.38 -32.62
CA ILE A 86 13.90 12.50 -31.68
C ILE A 86 14.55 13.63 -32.45
N VAL A 87 13.89 14.79 -32.43
CA VAL A 87 14.35 16.01 -33.10
C VAL A 87 14.95 16.94 -32.06
N ASP A 88 16.25 17.20 -32.17
CA ASP A 88 16.93 18.33 -31.53
C ASP A 88 17.17 19.43 -32.57
N ASP A 89 17.46 20.66 -32.13
CA ASP A 89 17.42 21.92 -32.88
C ASP A 89 17.77 21.88 -34.39
N ASP A 90 18.74 21.04 -34.82
CA ASP A 90 19.10 20.84 -36.24
C ASP A 90 19.29 19.34 -36.65
N SER A 91 19.00 18.36 -35.80
CA SER A 91 19.25 16.94 -36.10
C SER A 91 18.09 16.01 -35.68
N SER A 92 17.74 15.07 -36.57
CA SER A 92 16.81 13.97 -36.28
C SER A 92 17.60 12.69 -36.02
N THR A 93 17.38 12.05 -34.87
CA THR A 93 18.03 10.79 -34.51
C THR A 93 17.02 9.68 -34.24
N PRO A 94 17.26 8.44 -34.69
CA PRO A 94 16.40 7.31 -34.35
C PRO A 94 16.41 7.05 -32.83
N ALA A 95 15.24 6.70 -32.26
CA ALA A 95 15.12 6.42 -30.82
C ALA A 95 16.13 5.38 -30.30
N LEU A 96 16.48 4.38 -31.12
CA LEU A 96 17.44 3.34 -30.76
C LEU A 96 18.86 3.91 -30.56
N GLU A 97 19.29 4.83 -31.41
CA GLU A 97 20.61 5.43 -31.35
C GLU A 97 20.72 6.40 -30.19
N PHE A 98 19.68 7.23 -30.00
CA PHE A 98 19.56 8.11 -28.84
C PHE A 98 19.69 7.35 -27.52
N LEU A 99 18.98 6.23 -27.35
CA LEU A 99 19.06 5.41 -26.13
C LEU A 99 20.47 4.85 -25.88
N LYS A 100 21.21 4.45 -26.93
CA LYS A 100 22.59 3.99 -26.78
C LYS A 100 23.49 5.13 -26.29
N ASN A 101 23.33 6.32 -26.86
CA ASN A 101 24.11 7.50 -26.51
C ASN A 101 23.82 7.97 -25.09
N GLU A 102 22.53 8.07 -24.72
CA GLU A 102 22.14 8.43 -23.35
C GLU A 102 22.61 7.40 -22.31
N ARG A 103 22.58 6.10 -22.63
CA ARG A 103 23.12 5.09 -21.72
C ARG A 103 24.62 5.24 -21.49
N LEU A 104 25.38 5.68 -22.50
CA LEU A 104 26.82 5.94 -22.36
C LEU A 104 27.07 7.21 -21.53
N ARG A 105 26.33 8.28 -21.83
CA ARG A 105 26.38 9.56 -21.10
C ARG A 105 26.07 9.39 -19.61
N LEU A 106 25.04 8.62 -19.26
CA LEU A 106 24.69 8.37 -17.85
C LEU A 106 25.75 7.55 -17.13
N LYS A 107 26.38 6.58 -17.81
CA LYS A 107 27.46 5.78 -17.23
C LYS A 107 28.70 6.62 -16.93
N SER A 108 29.08 7.54 -17.81
CA SER A 108 30.23 8.41 -17.55
C SER A 108 29.97 9.32 -16.34
N ILE A 109 28.75 9.84 -16.19
CA ILE A 109 28.36 10.64 -15.01
C ILE A 109 28.41 9.80 -13.71
N GLU A 110 27.97 8.53 -13.75
CA GLU A 110 28.07 7.62 -12.60
C GLU A 110 29.52 7.31 -12.21
N GLU A 111 30.43 7.22 -13.18
CA GLU A 111 31.86 6.98 -12.92
C GLU A 111 32.55 8.23 -12.36
N GLU A 112 32.26 9.41 -12.90
CA GLU A 112 32.74 10.71 -12.39
C GLU A 112 32.27 10.96 -10.96
N THR A 113 30.99 10.74 -10.67
CA THR A 113 30.45 10.92 -9.30
C THR A 113 31.03 9.93 -8.29
N LYS A 114 31.36 8.70 -8.70
CA LYS A 114 32.09 7.73 -7.86
C LYS A 114 33.55 8.13 -7.62
N ALA A 115 34.23 8.64 -8.64
CA ALA A 115 35.59 9.13 -8.51
C ALA A 115 35.67 10.33 -7.56
N GLU A 116 34.77 11.32 -7.72
CA GLU A 116 34.66 12.48 -6.83
C GLU A 116 34.26 12.09 -5.39
N ALA A 117 33.43 11.06 -5.21
CA ALA A 117 33.09 10.53 -3.89
C ALA A 117 34.26 9.77 -3.23
N SER A 118 35.16 9.19 -4.03
CA SER A 118 36.36 8.51 -3.52
C SER A 118 37.48 9.49 -3.13
N GLU A 119 37.63 10.61 -3.85
CA GLU A 119 38.61 11.65 -3.54
C GLU A 119 38.22 12.52 -2.34
N LYS A 120 36.91 12.64 -2.03
CA LYS A 120 36.43 13.32 -0.80
C LYS A 120 36.51 12.46 0.47
N ASN A 121 36.82 11.15 0.35
CA ASN A 121 36.83 10.21 1.47
C ASN A 121 38.21 9.96 2.10
N THR A 122 39.29 10.63 1.64
CA THR A 122 40.64 10.47 2.21
C THR A 122 40.93 11.36 3.42
N GLU A 123 40.07 12.31 3.77
CA GLU A 123 40.20 13.12 4.98
C GLU A 123 38.86 13.28 5.71
N THR A 124 38.40 12.23 6.39
CA THR A 124 37.68 12.23 7.69
C THR A 124 37.02 10.86 7.93
N SER A 125 37.74 9.97 8.61
CA SER A 125 37.17 8.75 9.19
C SER A 125 36.55 9.06 10.56
N SER A 126 35.23 9.28 10.59
CA SER A 126 34.44 9.15 11.82
C SER A 126 32.96 8.89 11.52
N HIS A 127 32.47 7.74 12.01
CA HIS A 127 31.09 7.37 12.33
C HIS A 127 29.96 8.36 11.95
N ASP A 128 29.06 7.95 11.05
CA ASP A 128 27.64 7.68 11.34
C ASP A 128 26.95 7.36 10.00
N SER A 129 26.17 6.28 9.93
CA SER A 129 25.36 6.01 8.73
C SER A 129 24.23 7.03 8.64
N PRO A 130 23.93 7.65 7.48
CA PRO A 130 22.86 8.64 7.39
C PRO A 130 21.51 7.97 7.65
N LYS A 131 20.95 8.20 8.85
CA LYS A 131 19.61 7.75 9.24
C LYS A 131 18.61 8.41 8.29
N THR A 132 17.95 7.60 7.46
CA THR A 132 16.84 8.07 6.64
C THR A 132 15.75 8.61 7.57
N PRO A 133 15.14 9.78 7.26
CA PRO A 133 14.09 10.32 8.11
C PRO A 133 12.89 9.37 8.07
N THR A 134 12.57 8.77 9.22
CA THR A 134 11.41 7.90 9.37
C THR A 134 10.15 8.75 9.17
N LEU A 135 9.44 8.52 8.07
CA LEU A 135 8.16 9.18 7.81
C LEU A 135 7.12 8.68 8.82
N HIS A 136 6.84 9.49 9.84
CA HIS A 136 5.84 9.19 10.85
C HIS A 136 4.45 9.48 10.28
N THR A 137 3.74 8.44 9.84
CA THR A 137 2.32 8.55 9.45
C THR A 137 1.37 8.58 10.66
N ARG A 138 1.89 8.74 11.88
CA ARG A 138 1.16 8.66 13.14
C ARG A 138 1.10 10.02 13.82
N SER A 139 0.02 10.30 14.55
CA SER A 139 -0.10 11.50 15.37
C SER A 139 0.98 11.53 16.45
N ARG A 140 1.61 12.71 16.69
CA ARG A 140 2.69 12.93 17.66
C ARG A 140 2.41 12.42 19.09
N SER A 141 1.15 12.20 19.47
CA SER A 141 0.75 11.72 20.79
C SER A 141 0.72 10.19 20.95
N GLN A 142 1.04 9.41 19.91
CA GLN A 142 0.93 7.95 19.95
C GLN A 142 2.31 7.29 19.95
N LYS A 143 2.71 6.71 21.10
CA LYS A 143 3.98 5.96 21.25
C LYS A 143 3.91 4.64 20.48
N SER A 144 5.00 4.23 19.86
CA SER A 144 5.10 2.96 19.14
C SER A 144 5.34 1.80 20.13
N LEU A 145 4.97 0.58 19.75
CA LEU A 145 5.27 -0.62 20.54
C LEU A 145 6.79 -0.81 20.75
N PHE A 146 7.59 -0.26 19.84
CA PHE A 146 9.05 -0.31 19.86
C PHE A 146 9.69 0.80 20.71
N ASP A 147 8.91 1.79 21.17
CA ASP A 147 9.37 2.95 21.96
C ASP A 147 9.55 2.59 23.45
N PHE A 148 9.30 1.33 23.82
CA PHE A 148 9.39 0.82 25.20
C PHE A 148 10.59 -0.12 25.41
N GLY A 149 11.46 -0.29 24.41
CA GLY A 149 12.53 -1.30 24.42
C GLY A 149 13.89 -0.83 24.94
N GLU A 150 14.06 0.44 25.34
CA GLU A 150 15.38 0.99 25.68
C GLU A 150 15.75 0.91 27.18
N ASP A 151 14.82 0.55 28.07
CA ASP A 151 15.14 0.25 29.46
C ASP A 151 15.61 -1.21 29.58
N ALA A 152 16.85 -1.47 29.18
CA ALA A 152 17.51 -2.78 29.21
C ALA A 152 17.89 -3.26 30.62
N ALA A 153 16.95 -3.20 31.57
CA ALA A 153 17.03 -3.94 32.82
C ALA A 153 15.97 -5.03 32.79
N ASP A 154 16.37 -6.23 32.35
CA ASP A 154 15.51 -7.41 32.34
C ASP A 154 15.11 -7.76 33.79
N PRO A 155 13.82 -7.63 34.17
CA PRO A 155 13.38 -7.84 35.55
C PRO A 155 13.58 -9.28 36.04
N TRP A 156 13.93 -10.19 35.14
CA TRP A 156 14.11 -11.62 35.39
C TRP A 156 15.57 -12.07 35.28
N SER A 157 16.53 -11.14 35.20
CA SER A 157 17.95 -11.50 35.28
C SER A 157 18.23 -12.19 36.63
N PRO A 158 18.68 -13.45 36.65
CA PRO A 158 18.94 -14.15 37.90
C PRO A 158 20.11 -13.48 38.62
N ILE A 159 19.89 -13.08 39.88
CA ILE A 159 20.91 -12.52 40.76
C ILE A 159 21.89 -13.65 41.09
N LEU A 160 23.04 -13.66 40.41
CA LEU A 160 24.17 -14.52 40.74
C LEU A 160 25.14 -13.73 41.64
N ASP A 161 25.59 -14.43 42.69
CA ASP A 161 26.53 -14.05 43.73
C ASP A 161 26.05 -13.16 44.87
N GLY A 162 26.05 -13.76 46.06
CA GLY A 162 25.88 -13.10 47.32
C GLY A 162 27.07 -12.22 47.65
N ARG A 163 26.75 -11.02 48.18
CA ARG A 163 27.58 -9.97 48.77
C ARG A 163 27.94 -8.83 47.83
N ASP A 164 27.26 -7.69 48.05
CA ASP A 164 27.85 -6.35 47.95
C ASP A 164 27.56 -5.59 49.27
N ILE A 165 28.36 -5.76 50.32
CA ILE A 165 29.50 -4.94 50.81
C ILE A 165 29.32 -3.42 50.99
N ASN A 166 28.18 -2.80 50.67
CA ASN A 166 28.02 -1.36 50.92
C ASN A 166 26.59 -0.93 51.29
N ARG A 167 26.09 -1.45 52.40
CA ARG A 167 24.97 -0.83 53.11
C ARG A 167 25.14 -0.98 54.62
N GLN A 168 25.92 -0.07 55.21
CA GLN A 168 25.67 0.42 56.56
C GLN A 168 24.56 1.47 56.51
#